data_AF-A0A2H0BUT8-F1
#
_entry.id   AF-A0A2H0BUT8-F1
#
_cell.length_a   1.000
_cell.length_b   1.000
_cell.length_c   1.000
_cell.angle_alpha   90.00
_cell.angle_beta   90.00
_cell.angle_gamma   90.00
#
_symmetry.space_group_name_H-M   'P 1'
#
loop_
_entity.id
_entity.type
_entity.pdbx_description
1 polymer ?
#
loop_
_entity_poly.entity_id
_entity_poly.type
_entity_poly.pdbx_seq_one_letter_code
_entity_poly.pdbx_strand_id
1 'polypeptide(L)'
;MTKKDYIHIIDVDKGKRSREVGKKSDESLNRAMTLASELGIQIAFPIVLGVGLGYWIDKVLGNNQPIFTLSLLFFGIVVSFYTLFKKVKTL
;
A
#
# COMPACT_ATOMS: atom_id res chain seq x y z
N MET A 1 -9.44 -49.29 21.10
CA MET A 1 -8.79 -48.11 20.48
C MET A 1 -7.29 -48.28 20.64
N THR A 2 -6.56 -48.37 19.52
CA THR A 2 -5.19 -48.89 19.46
C THR A 2 -4.17 -47.77 19.27
N LYS A 3 -2.92 -47.95 19.74
CA LYS A 3 -1.82 -46.96 19.61
C LYS A 3 -1.68 -46.37 18.19
N LYS A 4 -1.95 -47.18 17.17
CA LYS A 4 -1.93 -46.80 15.74
C LYS A 4 -3.01 -45.75 15.39
N ASP A 5 -4.19 -45.86 16.00
CA ASP A 5 -5.29 -44.92 15.78
C ASP A 5 -4.92 -43.53 16.29
N TYR A 6 -4.28 -43.45 17.47
CA TYR A 6 -3.80 -42.19 18.06
C TYR A 6 -2.76 -41.46 17.20
N ILE A 7 -1.84 -42.20 16.59
CA ILE A 7 -0.83 -41.59 15.73
C ILE A 7 -1.47 -41.00 14.47
N HIS A 8 -2.46 -41.70 13.90
CA HIS A 8 -3.17 -41.25 12.71
C HIS A 8 -3.96 -39.95 12.93
N ILE A 9 -4.68 -39.80 14.06
CA ILE A 9 -5.40 -38.56 14.37
C ILE A 9 -4.45 -37.37 14.56
N ILE A 10 -3.27 -37.59 15.15
CA ILE A 10 -2.29 -36.52 15.36
C ILE A 10 -1.67 -36.06 14.04
N ASP A 11 -1.35 -36.98 13.13
CA ASP A 11 -0.81 -36.62 11.80
C ASP A 11 -1.86 -35.91 10.93
N VAL A 12 -3.11 -36.35 10.99
CA VAL A 12 -4.21 -35.68 10.29
C VAL A 12 -4.45 -34.27 10.83
N ASP A 13 -4.41 -34.07 12.16
CA ASP A 13 -4.55 -32.74 12.77
C ASP A 13 -3.37 -31.82 12.41
N LYS A 14 -2.13 -32.33 12.47
CA LYS A 14 -0.94 -31.57 12.04
C LYS A 14 -1.02 -31.17 10.57
N GLY A 15 -1.45 -32.07 9.69
CA GLY A 15 -1.60 -31.81 8.26
C GLY A 15 -2.65 -30.74 7.97
N LYS A 16 -3.79 -30.75 8.68
CA LYS A 16 -4.81 -29.68 8.56
C LYS A 16 -4.28 -28.35 9.08
N ARG A 17 -3.68 -28.33 10.27
CA ARG A 17 -3.16 -27.11 10.90
C ARG A 17 -2.07 -26.46 10.06
N SER A 18 -1.16 -27.23 9.46
CA SER A 18 -0.11 -26.71 8.58
C SER A 18 -0.68 -26.06 7.30
N ARG A 19 -1.75 -26.59 6.72
CA ARG A 19 -2.40 -26.01 5.54
C ARG A 19 -3.17 -24.74 5.86
N GLU A 20 -3.86 -24.70 7.00
CA GLU A 20 -4.57 -23.50 7.45
C GLU A 20 -3.60 -22.35 7.79
N VAL A 21 -2.47 -22.65 8.44
CA VAL A 21 -1.43 -21.65 8.72
C VAL A 21 -0.84 -21.08 7.43
N GLY A 22 -0.49 -21.94 6.45
CA GLY A 22 0.01 -21.48 5.15
C GLY A 22 -1.01 -20.63 4.38
N LYS A 23 -2.27 -21.06 4.33
CA LYS A 23 -3.33 -20.28 3.67
C LYS A 23 -3.56 -18.93 4.34
N LYS A 24 -3.51 -18.87 5.68
CA LYS A 24 -3.68 -17.63 6.44
C LYS A 24 -2.50 -16.68 6.28
N SER A 25 -1.27 -17.19 6.16
CA SER A 25 -0.09 -16.34 5.89
C SER A 25 -0.16 -15.74 4.50
N ASP A 26 -0.55 -16.52 3.49
CA ASP A 26 -0.66 -16.02 2.10
C ASP A 26 -1.76 -14.96 1.97
N GLU A 27 -2.91 -15.16 2.62
CA GLU A 27 -3.95 -14.12 2.67
C GLU A 27 -3.48 -12.85 3.40
N SER A 28 -2.71 -12.99 4.48
CA SER A 28 -2.17 -11.83 5.20
C SER A 28 -1.15 -11.05 4.36
N LEU A 29 -0.32 -11.74 3.57
CA LEU A 29 0.65 -11.12 2.66
C LEU A 29 -0.05 -10.41 1.50
N ASN A 30 -1.03 -11.06 0.88
CA ASN A 30 -1.82 -10.45 -0.20
C ASN A 30 -2.52 -9.18 0.29
N ARG A 31 -3.12 -9.22 1.48
CA ARG A 31 -3.77 -8.05 2.08
C ARG A 31 -2.78 -6.93 2.35
N ALA A 32 -1.58 -7.23 2.85
CA ALA A 32 -0.54 -6.24 3.07
C ALA A 32 -0.07 -5.60 1.75
N MET A 33 0.10 -6.39 0.68
CA MET A 33 0.46 -5.88 -0.64
C MET A 33 -0.60 -4.95 -1.24
N THR A 34 -1.88 -5.33 -1.11
CA THR A 34 -3.00 -4.48 -1.58
C THR A 34 -3.02 -3.15 -0.83
N LEU A 35 -2.88 -3.17 0.49
CA LEU A 35 -2.85 -1.96 1.31
C LEU A 35 -1.65 -1.07 0.97
N ALA A 36 -0.46 -1.65 0.81
CA ALA A 36 0.74 -0.91 0.43
C ALA A 36 0.58 -0.26 -0.95
N SER A 37 0.02 -0.98 -1.92
CA SER A 37 -0.25 -0.45 -3.27
C SER A 37 -1.26 0.69 -3.23
N GLU A 38 -2.35 0.55 -2.46
CA GLU A 38 -3.38 1.58 -2.35
C GLU A 38 -2.82 2.86 -1.71
N LEU A 39 -2.04 2.73 -0.63
CA LEU A 39 -1.37 3.86 0.01
C LEU A 39 -0.34 4.50 -0.92
N GLY A 40 0.45 3.68 -1.63
CA GLY A 40 1.41 4.16 -2.62
C GLY A 40 0.75 5.00 -3.70
N ILE A 41 -0.36 4.53 -4.27
CA ILE A 41 -1.13 5.28 -5.27
C ILE A 41 -1.71 6.58 -4.67
N GLN A 42 -2.26 6.54 -3.46
CA GLN A 42 -2.80 7.74 -2.80
C GLN A 42 -1.76 8.82 -2.53
N ILE A 43 -0.50 8.44 -2.28
CA ILE A 43 0.60 9.38 -2.10
C ILE A 43 1.13 9.85 -3.44
N ALA A 44 1.36 8.93 -4.38
CA ALA A 44 1.99 9.23 -5.66
C ALA A 44 1.08 10.08 -6.56
N PHE A 45 -0.23 9.83 -6.56
CA PHE A 45 -1.19 10.51 -7.43
C PHE A 45 -1.14 12.04 -7.30
N PRO A 46 -1.35 12.67 -6.12
CA PRO A 46 -1.30 14.12 -5.97
C PRO A 46 0.09 14.72 -6.24
N ILE A 47 1.18 13.99 -5.98
CA ILE A 47 2.55 14.47 -6.28
C ILE A 47 2.77 14.51 -7.80
N VAL A 48 2.49 13.40 -8.49
CA VAL A 48 2.64 13.30 -9.96
C VAL A 48 1.72 14.31 -10.65
N LEU A 49 0.49 14.45 -10.17
CA LEU A 49 -0.47 15.43 -10.69
C LEU A 49 0.02 16.87 -10.46
N GLY A 50 0.52 17.19 -9.27
CA GLY A 50 1.09 18.50 -8.95
C GLY A 50 2.28 18.84 -9.83
N VAL A 51 3.24 17.92 -9.97
CA VAL A 51 4.42 18.10 -10.83
C VAL A 51 4.02 18.23 -12.30
N GLY A 52 3.12 17.37 -12.79
CA GLY A 52 2.67 17.41 -14.18
C GLY A 52 1.97 18.73 -14.54
N LEU A 53 1.07 19.20 -13.67
CA LEU A 53 0.41 20.49 -13.84
C LEU A 53 1.40 21.66 -13.71
N GLY A 54 2.28 21.62 -12.71
CA GLY A 54 3.27 22.67 -12.50
C GLY A 54 4.24 22.79 -13.69
N TYR A 55 4.69 21.66 -14.24
CA TYR A 55 5.55 21.63 -15.42
C TYR A 55 4.84 22.18 -16.65
N TRP A 56 3.57 21.81 -16.85
CA TRP A 56 2.76 22.35 -17.94
C TRP A 56 2.59 23.87 -17.82
N ILE A 57 2.32 24.38 -16.62
CA ILE A 57 2.19 25.81 -16.35
C ILE A 57 3.52 26.54 -16.57
N ASP A 58 4.63 26.04 -16.02
CA ASP A 58 5.96 26.62 -16.19
C ASP A 58 6.32 26.73 -17.68
N LYS A 59 5.98 25.70 -18.48
CA LYS A 59 6.22 25.68 -19.93
C LYS A 59 5.35 26.69 -20.68
N VAL A 60 4.07 26.83 -20.33
CA VAL A 60 3.14 27.76 -20.98
C VAL A 60 3.50 29.22 -20.66
N LEU A 61 3.97 29.49 -19.44
CA LEU A 61 4.37 30.83 -19.01
C LEU A 61 5.76 31.25 -19.55
N GLY A 62 6.50 30.33 -20.18
CA GLY A 62 7.85 30.61 -20.68
C GLY A 62 8.87 30.88 -19.56
N ASN A 63 8.57 30.43 -18.33
CA ASN A 63 9.47 30.62 -17.21
C ASN A 63 10.65 29.65 -17.33
N ASN A 64 11.87 30.18 -17.40
CA ASN A 64 13.11 29.39 -17.34
C ASN A 64 13.35 28.73 -15.97
N GLN A 65 12.55 29.06 -14.96
CA GLN A 65 12.67 28.56 -13.60
C GLN A 65 11.44 27.73 -13.23
N PRO A 66 11.59 26.52 -12.67
CA PRO A 66 10.49 25.59 -12.39
C PRO A 66 9.72 25.95 -11.10
N ILE A 67 9.27 27.20 -11.00
CA ILE A 67 8.68 27.76 -9.77
C ILE A 67 7.33 27.11 -9.48
N PHE A 68 6.47 26.96 -10.50
CA PHE A 68 5.16 26.34 -10.31
C PHE A 68 5.29 24.84 -10.07
N THR A 69 6.18 24.16 -10.80
CA THR A 69 6.50 22.74 -10.57
C THR A 69 6.91 22.50 -9.12
N LEU A 70 7.81 23.32 -8.58
CA LEU A 70 8.30 23.13 -7.22
C LEU A 70 7.22 23.45 -6.17
N SER A 71 6.43 24.50 -6.41
CA SER A 71 5.34 24.90 -5.51
C SER A 71 4.22 23.85 -5.48
N LEU A 72 3.79 23.37 -6.65
CA LEU A 72 2.77 22.31 -6.75
C LEU A 72 3.28 20.96 -6.26
N LEU A 73 4.57 20.65 -6.43
CA LEU A 73 5.18 19.46 -5.82
C LEU A 73 5.05 19.52 -4.30
N PHE A 74 5.44 20.65 -3.69
CA PHE A 74 5.36 20.83 -2.24
C PHE A 74 3.92 20.71 -1.75
N PHE A 75 2.98 21.32 -2.48
CA PHE A 75 1.56 21.20 -2.18
C PHE A 75 1.07 19.75 -2.30
N GLY A 76 1.46 19.03 -3.36
CA GLY A 76 1.14 17.62 -3.55
C GLY A 76 1.65 16.75 -2.40
N ILE A 77 2.88 16.99 -1.93
CA ILE A 77 3.45 16.30 -0.77
C ILE A 77 2.61 16.56 0.49
N VAL A 78 2.27 17.82 0.78
CA VAL A 78 1.45 18.18 1.95
C VAL A 78 0.08 17.49 1.89
N VAL A 79 -0.57 17.49 0.73
CA VAL A 79 -1.86 16.82 0.52
C VAL A 79 -1.75 15.30 0.70
N SER A 80 -0.68 14.67 0.20
CA SER A 80 -0.42 13.24 0.40
C SER A 80 -0.31 12.90 1.88
N PHE A 81 0.50 13.64 2.63
CA PHE A 81 0.66 13.41 4.07
C PHE A 81 -0.65 13.64 4.82
N TYR A 82 -1.37 14.73 4.53
CA TYR A 82 -2.66 15.00 5.15
C TYR A 82 -3.66 13.86 4.92
N THR A 83 -3.74 13.36 3.69
CA THR A 83 -4.62 12.24 3.33
C THR A 83 -4.23 10.96 4.05
N LEU A 84 -2.92 10.69 4.14
CA LEU A 84 -2.39 9.53 4.86
C LEU A 84 -2.69 9.60 6.35
N PHE A 85 -2.43 10.74 7.01
CA PHE A 85 -2.78 10.94 8.43
C PHE A 85 -4.27 10.77 8.68
N LYS A 86 -5.12 11.30 7.80
CA LYS A 86 -6.58 11.14 7.91
C LYS A 86 -7.00 9.68 7.76
N LYS A 87 -6.40 8.93 6.83
CA LYS A 87 -6.65 7.51 6.67
C LYS A 87 -6.21 6.70 7.88
N VAL A 88 -4.99 6.92 8.38
CA VAL A 88 -4.47 6.23 9.57
C VAL A 88 -5.32 6.53 10.81
N LYS A 89 -5.80 7.77 10.97
CA LYS A 89 -6.71 8.13 12.07
C LYS A 89 -8.09 7.47 11.99
N THR A 90 -8.51 7.10 10.77
CA THR A 90 -9.85 6.53 10.51
C THR A 90 -9.83 4.99 10.52
N LEU A 91 -8.65 4.38 10.36
CA LEU A 91 -8.42 2.94 10.52
C LEU A 91 -8.43 2.52 12.00
#